data_AF-A0A2T2VLG1-F1
#
_entry.id   AF-A0A2T2VLG1-F1
#
_cell.length_a   1.000
_cell.length_b   1.000
_cell.length_c   1.000
_cell.angle_alpha   90.00
_cell.angle_beta   90.00
_cell.angle_gamma   90.00
#
_symmetry.space_group_name_H-M   'P 1'
#
loop_
_entity.id
_entity.type
_entity.pdbx_description
1 polymer ?
#
loop_
_entity_poly.entity_id
_entity_poly.type
_entity_poly.pdbx_seq_one_letter_code
_entity_poly.pdbx_strand_id
1 'polypeptide(L)'
;DQTEEFEEVAPDLAEHQPEEAAQSNDSTYDQPIEQKSEEGGHNETSATEPSDKTLTEADPLTDGIELKVTNEEEEQGQEPESKTEEGEEEGPSLEIETPEDETEEASEKARITHKAYDPTLDLSNYHFPGLDLLNDYNDGQKGINQEELEERKNLIVNTLKNYKIEIDKIKATVGPTVTLYEIVPAAGVRIAKIKNLEDDIALSLAALGIRIIAPIPGLGTIGIEVPNSQPELVSIKSVFASQKFRESDYELPIAIGKTISNEVYVTDLSKMPHLLMAGATGQGKSVGLNVVIASLLYKKHPSQVKFVLVDPKKVELSLFRKIENHFLAKLPDNEEAIITDTSEVVTTLNSLCAEMDERYDLLKDAQVRNVAEYNKKFMERKLNPENGHRFLPYIVLVIDELADLMMTAGKEIESPVARLAQLARAIGIHLILATQRPSVNIITGVIKANFPARIAYRVTSKVDSRTILDSGGAEQLIGK
;
A
#
# COMPACT_ATOMS: atom_id res chain seq x y z
N ASP A 1 -76.07 -19.78 -54.12
CA ASP A 1 -74.87 -19.17 -54.75
C ASP A 1 -73.70 -19.60 -53.89
N GLN A 2 -72.98 -20.64 -54.32
CA GLN A 2 -71.79 -20.60 -55.22
C GLN A 2 -70.53 -20.28 -54.38
N THR A 3 -69.72 -21.28 -53.98
CA THR A 3 -68.60 -21.96 -54.74
C THR A 3 -67.37 -21.03 -54.86
N GLU A 4 -66.08 -21.41 -54.86
CA GLU A 4 -65.24 -22.65 -54.89
C GLU A 4 -63.98 -22.39 -53.95
N GLU A 5 -63.06 -23.26 -53.47
CA GLU A 5 -62.82 -24.73 -53.37
C GLU A 5 -61.58 -25.04 -52.42
N PHE A 6 -61.32 -26.33 -52.09
CA PHE A 6 -60.06 -27.07 -51.69
C PHE A 6 -58.97 -26.49 -50.73
N GLU A 7 -58.57 -27.14 -49.59
CA GLU A 7 -57.64 -28.30 -49.34
C GLU A 7 -56.12 -27.94 -49.33
N GLU A 8 -55.16 -28.58 -48.61
CA GLU A 8 -55.11 -29.90 -47.92
C GLU A 8 -54.13 -29.98 -46.68
N VAL A 9 -54.57 -30.67 -45.62
CA VAL A 9 -53.93 -31.54 -44.56
C VAL A 9 -52.39 -31.62 -44.25
N ALA A 10 -52.00 -31.17 -43.03
CA ALA A 10 -51.16 -31.83 -41.96
C ALA A 10 -49.68 -32.32 -42.25
N PRO A 11 -48.91 -32.98 -41.31
CA PRO A 11 -49.16 -33.33 -39.89
C PRO A 11 -48.01 -33.23 -38.83
N ASP A 12 -48.43 -33.36 -37.56
CA ASP A 12 -47.82 -34.07 -36.39
C ASP A 12 -46.60 -33.65 -35.53
N LEU A 13 -46.60 -34.22 -34.30
CA LEU A 13 -45.69 -34.08 -33.15
C LEU A 13 -45.30 -35.47 -32.57
N ALA A 14 -44.14 -35.59 -31.90
CA ALA A 14 -43.82 -36.71 -31.00
C ALA A 14 -42.74 -36.35 -29.95
N GLU A 15 -42.71 -37.10 -28.83
CA GLU A 15 -41.86 -36.87 -27.65
C GLU A 15 -40.74 -37.94 -27.51
N HIS A 16 -39.71 -37.67 -26.68
CA HIS A 16 -39.35 -38.48 -25.49
C HIS A 16 -38.01 -38.09 -24.84
N GLN A 17 -37.81 -38.53 -23.58
CA GLN A 17 -36.54 -38.58 -22.84
C GLN A 17 -36.39 -40.00 -22.18
N PRO A 18 -35.50 -40.26 -21.19
CA PRO A 18 -34.15 -40.78 -21.44
C PRO A 18 -33.81 -42.05 -20.62
N GLU A 19 -32.63 -42.65 -20.81
CA GLU A 19 -31.97 -43.48 -19.77
C GLU A 19 -30.46 -43.67 -20.01
N GLU A 20 -29.71 -44.05 -18.97
CA GLU A 20 -28.25 -44.32 -18.99
C GLU A 20 -27.97 -45.83 -18.85
N ALA A 21 -26.81 -46.32 -19.34
CA ALA A 21 -25.89 -47.19 -18.55
C ALA A 21 -24.71 -47.81 -19.36
N ALA A 22 -23.69 -48.22 -18.59
CA ALA A 22 -22.72 -49.31 -18.83
C ALA A 22 -21.44 -49.05 -19.65
N GLN A 23 -20.42 -49.87 -19.32
CA GLN A 23 -19.02 -49.82 -19.76
C GLN A 23 -18.62 -51.15 -20.41
N SER A 24 -17.60 -51.16 -21.28
CA SER A 24 -16.61 -52.25 -21.38
C SER A 24 -15.41 -51.87 -22.27
N ASN A 25 -14.32 -52.65 -22.21
CA ASN A 25 -13.02 -52.36 -22.80
C ASN A 25 -12.87 -52.94 -24.22
N ASP A 26 -11.91 -52.43 -25.00
CA ASP A 26 -11.01 -53.29 -25.78
C ASP A 26 -9.61 -52.65 -25.96
N SER A 27 -8.62 -53.43 -26.41
CA SER A 27 -7.23 -53.04 -26.71
C SER A 27 -6.85 -53.49 -28.14
N THR A 28 -5.77 -53.06 -28.82
CA THR A 28 -4.33 -53.22 -28.51
C THR A 28 -3.50 -52.75 -29.74
N TYR A 29 -2.17 -52.53 -29.61
CA TYR A 29 -1.17 -52.29 -30.71
C TYR A 29 -1.30 -50.95 -31.48
N ASP A 30 -0.27 -50.25 -32.03
CA ASP A 30 1.21 -50.40 -32.17
C ASP A 30 1.79 -49.01 -32.64
N GLN A 31 3.06 -48.55 -32.61
CA GLN A 31 4.43 -48.98 -32.21
C GLN A 31 5.24 -47.78 -31.63
N PRO A 32 6.41 -47.98 -30.97
CA PRO A 32 7.27 -46.90 -30.44
C PRO A 32 8.33 -46.39 -31.44
N ILE A 33 8.96 -45.24 -31.13
CA ILE A 33 10.16 -44.70 -31.82
C ILE A 33 11.31 -44.50 -30.82
N GLU A 34 12.54 -44.73 -31.28
CA GLU A 34 13.75 -44.88 -30.47
C GLU A 34 14.29 -43.58 -29.85
N GLN A 35 14.91 -43.70 -28.66
CA GLN A 35 15.91 -42.75 -28.17
C GLN A 35 17.31 -43.20 -28.64
N LYS A 36 18.17 -42.24 -29.01
CA LYS A 36 19.61 -42.47 -29.11
C LYS A 36 20.35 -41.77 -27.97
N SER A 37 21.19 -42.53 -27.28
CA SER A 37 22.18 -42.05 -26.33
C SER A 37 23.52 -41.77 -27.04
N GLU A 38 24.28 -40.83 -26.50
CA GLU A 38 25.74 -40.80 -26.65
C GLU A 38 26.36 -40.72 -25.26
N GLU A 39 27.20 -41.69 -24.92
CA GLU A 39 28.03 -41.67 -23.71
C GLU A 39 29.43 -41.14 -24.04
N GLY A 40 30.05 -40.45 -23.08
CA GLY A 40 31.38 -39.84 -23.27
C GLY A 40 32.06 -39.48 -21.95
N GLY A 41 32.24 -40.46 -21.06
CA GLY A 41 32.87 -40.26 -19.75
C GLY A 41 34.39 -40.51 -19.76
N HIS A 42 35.12 -39.82 -18.87
CA HIS A 42 36.48 -40.16 -18.46
C HIS A 42 36.65 -39.99 -16.95
N ASN A 43 37.46 -40.86 -16.35
CA ASN A 43 37.84 -40.84 -14.93
C ASN A 43 39.17 -40.09 -14.73
N GLU A 44 39.40 -39.60 -13.51
CA GLU A 44 40.63 -39.67 -12.68
C GLU A 44 40.54 -38.57 -11.60
N THR A 45 40.25 -38.83 -10.31
CA THR A 45 41.00 -39.51 -9.22
C THR A 45 41.92 -38.59 -8.38
N SER A 46 42.21 -39.05 -7.16
CA SER A 46 43.06 -38.48 -6.11
C SER A 46 42.41 -37.49 -5.14
N ALA A 47 42.63 -37.75 -3.86
CA ALA A 47 42.32 -36.87 -2.73
C ALA A 47 43.53 -36.00 -2.36
N THR A 48 43.31 -34.94 -1.56
CA THR A 48 44.10 -34.64 -0.35
C THR A 48 43.47 -33.50 0.47
N GLU A 49 43.12 -33.80 1.73
CA GLU A 49 43.39 -32.90 2.87
C GLU A 49 44.90 -33.00 3.19
N PRO A 50 45.59 -32.00 3.83
CA PRO A 50 45.29 -31.64 5.22
C PRO A 50 45.66 -30.21 5.71
N SER A 51 45.35 -29.95 7.00
CA SER A 51 46.00 -29.01 7.95
C SER A 51 45.97 -27.50 7.62
N ASP A 52 45.41 -26.63 8.45
CA ASP A 52 45.73 -26.34 9.87
C ASP A 52 47.15 -25.79 10.09
N LYS A 53 47.21 -24.53 10.52
CA LYS A 53 48.37 -23.93 11.20
C LYS A 53 47.90 -22.94 12.27
N THR A 54 47.83 -23.45 13.49
CA THR A 54 47.89 -22.65 14.72
C THR A 54 49.16 -21.79 14.80
N LEU A 55 49.02 -20.57 15.31
CA LEU A 55 50.05 -19.81 16.01
C LEU A 55 49.38 -19.03 17.16
N THR A 56 50.10 -18.86 18.26
CA THR A 56 49.54 -18.56 19.58
C THR A 56 50.08 -17.25 20.19
N GLU A 57 49.22 -16.61 20.99
CA GLU A 57 49.52 -15.83 22.21
C GLU A 57 50.59 -14.70 22.18
N ALA A 58 50.14 -13.46 22.46
CA ALA A 58 50.85 -12.49 23.30
C ALA A 58 49.94 -11.31 23.73
N ASP A 59 49.36 -11.41 24.94
CA ASP A 59 48.90 -10.37 25.90
C ASP A 59 48.19 -9.04 25.50
N PRO A 60 47.42 -8.43 26.44
CA PRO A 60 46.51 -7.33 26.13
C PRO A 60 47.12 -5.92 26.27
N LEU A 61 46.72 -5.01 25.38
CA LEU A 61 46.88 -3.57 25.58
C LEU A 61 45.65 -3.00 26.31
N THR A 62 45.87 -2.51 27.52
CA THR A 62 44.89 -1.76 28.31
C THR A 62 44.95 -0.28 27.95
N ASP A 63 43.93 0.25 27.28
CA ASP A 63 43.68 1.69 27.21
C ASP A 63 42.53 2.07 28.15
N GLY A 64 42.88 2.79 29.22
CA GLY A 64 41.93 3.31 30.20
C GLY A 64 41.43 4.69 29.79
N ILE A 65 40.11 4.84 29.62
CA ILE A 65 39.49 6.14 29.39
C ILE A 65 39.42 6.90 30.72
N GLU A 66 40.46 7.68 31.04
CA GLU A 66 40.41 8.64 32.15
C GLU A 66 39.42 9.78 31.84
N LEU A 67 38.39 9.90 32.67
CA LEU A 67 37.59 11.12 32.75
C LEU A 67 38.42 12.23 33.40
N LYS A 68 38.65 13.34 32.68
CA LYS A 68 39.14 14.59 33.29
C LYS A 68 38.06 15.66 33.25
N VAL A 69 37.60 16.01 34.44
CA VAL A 69 36.71 17.14 34.73
C VAL A 69 37.57 18.39 34.90
N THR A 70 37.11 19.51 34.34
CA THR A 70 37.55 20.86 34.71
C THR A 70 36.32 21.74 34.88
N ASN A 71 36.07 22.18 36.11
CA ASN A 71 35.09 23.23 36.41
C ASN A 71 35.65 24.61 36.03
N GLU A 72 34.74 25.57 35.90
CA GLU A 72 34.83 27.02 36.25
C GLU A 72 33.66 27.66 35.47
N GLU A 73 32.41 27.58 35.96
CA GLU A 73 31.77 28.36 37.04
C GLU A 73 31.45 29.82 36.67
N GLU A 74 30.40 30.35 37.30
CA GLU A 74 29.63 31.51 36.85
C GLU A 74 30.11 32.82 37.48
N GLU A 75 29.79 33.97 36.87
CA GLU A 75 29.28 35.10 37.67
C GLU A 75 28.42 36.09 36.84
N GLN A 76 27.52 36.80 37.54
CA GLN A 76 26.64 37.85 37.00
C GLN A 76 26.93 39.16 37.74
N GLY A 77 26.74 40.35 37.12
CA GLY A 77 26.72 41.58 37.94
C GLY A 77 26.72 42.96 37.27
N GLN A 78 25.53 43.47 36.97
CA GLN A 78 25.07 44.86 37.21
C GLN A 78 25.69 46.07 36.45
N GLU A 79 24.90 47.16 36.47
CA GLU A 79 25.09 48.45 35.78
C GLU A 79 25.80 49.50 36.68
N PRO A 80 25.99 50.75 36.22
CA PRO A 80 25.09 51.81 36.71
C PRO A 80 24.71 52.93 35.71
N GLU A 81 23.62 53.65 36.02
CA GLU A 81 23.18 54.89 35.36
C GLU A 81 23.97 56.15 35.77
N SER A 82 23.91 57.25 34.98
CA SER A 82 23.64 58.62 35.51
C SER A 82 23.56 59.76 34.44
N LYS A 83 22.33 60.18 34.10
CA LYS A 83 21.81 61.57 34.02
C LYS A 83 22.52 62.75 33.28
N THR A 84 21.82 63.26 32.26
CA THR A 84 21.43 64.68 31.93
C THR A 84 22.37 65.88 32.12
N GLU A 85 22.45 66.77 31.10
CA GLU A 85 21.76 68.09 31.10
C GLU A 85 21.72 68.75 29.69
N GLU A 86 21.30 70.02 29.59
CA GLU A 86 20.64 70.66 28.42
C GLU A 86 21.56 71.40 27.41
N GLY A 87 20.98 71.84 26.28
CA GLY A 87 21.61 72.75 25.32
C GLY A 87 20.81 73.01 24.03
N GLU A 88 19.98 74.05 24.01
CA GLU A 88 19.32 74.57 22.80
C GLU A 88 20.17 75.66 22.12
N GLU A 89 20.27 75.65 20.79
CA GLU A 89 20.56 76.86 19.98
C GLU A 89 20.06 76.68 18.54
N GLU A 90 19.52 77.75 17.91
CA GLU A 90 18.78 77.67 16.64
C GLU A 90 19.66 77.81 15.39
N GLY A 91 19.34 77.05 14.34
CA GLY A 91 19.92 77.15 12.99
C GLY A 91 18.92 76.68 11.93
N PRO A 92 18.90 77.26 10.72
CA PRO A 92 17.70 77.27 9.89
C PRO A 92 17.32 75.91 9.27
N SER A 93 16.02 75.63 9.28
CA SER A 93 15.39 74.50 8.60
C SER A 93 15.54 74.58 7.09
N LEU A 94 15.95 73.47 6.47
CA LEU A 94 16.06 73.33 5.02
C LEU A 94 14.83 72.56 4.52
N GLU A 95 13.86 73.28 3.94
CA GLU A 95 12.68 72.66 3.30
C GLU A 95 13.12 71.84 2.09
N ILE A 96 12.72 70.57 2.06
CA ILE A 96 12.89 69.68 0.92
C ILE A 96 11.50 69.25 0.47
N GLU A 97 11.01 69.89 -0.60
CA GLU A 97 9.83 69.41 -1.33
C GLU A 97 10.18 68.05 -1.97
N THR A 98 9.71 66.96 -1.38
CA THR A 98 9.68 65.65 -2.04
C THR A 98 8.47 65.61 -2.97
N PRO A 99 8.62 65.36 -4.28
CA PRO A 99 7.47 65.24 -5.17
C PRO A 99 6.62 64.02 -4.80
N GLU A 100 5.31 64.24 -4.65
CA GLU A 100 4.30 63.19 -4.61
C GLU A 100 4.05 62.62 -6.03
N ASP A 101 3.28 61.53 -6.12
CA ASP A 101 2.78 60.90 -7.36
C ASP A 101 3.81 60.34 -8.37
N GLU A 102 4.38 59.17 -8.06
CA GLU A 102 4.55 58.11 -9.08
C GLU A 102 4.63 56.66 -8.52
N THR A 103 4.38 56.43 -7.21
CA THR A 103 4.74 55.17 -6.53
C THR A 103 3.61 54.19 -6.22
N GLU A 104 2.32 54.57 -6.33
CA GLU A 104 1.22 53.66 -5.97
C GLU A 104 1.12 52.43 -6.89
N GLU A 105 1.21 52.59 -8.21
CA GLU A 105 1.22 51.44 -9.14
C GLU A 105 2.40 50.49 -8.90
N ALA A 106 3.57 51.01 -8.50
CA ALA A 106 4.74 50.20 -8.17
C ALA A 106 4.56 49.44 -6.85
N SER A 107 3.99 50.10 -5.83
CA SER A 107 3.61 49.52 -4.55
C SER A 107 2.60 48.38 -4.71
N GLU A 108 1.58 48.57 -5.56
CA GLU A 108 0.55 47.56 -5.77
C GLU A 108 1.06 46.38 -6.61
N LYS A 109 1.87 46.62 -7.66
CA LYS A 109 2.56 45.55 -8.41
C LYS A 109 3.52 44.75 -7.53
N ALA A 110 4.21 45.38 -6.59
CA ALA A 110 5.03 44.69 -5.58
C ALA A 110 4.20 43.86 -4.59
N ARG A 111 3.05 44.38 -4.13
CA ARG A 111 2.13 43.62 -3.26
C ARG A 111 1.52 42.41 -3.98
N ILE A 112 1.24 42.52 -5.28
CA ILE A 112 0.72 41.42 -6.10
C ILE A 112 1.79 40.34 -6.34
N THR A 113 3.06 40.70 -6.60
CA THR A 113 4.14 39.71 -6.78
C THR A 113 4.52 38.97 -5.51
N HIS A 114 4.27 39.54 -4.32
CA HIS A 114 4.46 38.86 -3.04
C HIS A 114 3.33 37.90 -2.63
N LYS A 115 2.24 37.76 -3.42
CA LYS A 115 1.24 36.74 -3.13
C LYS A 115 1.76 35.34 -3.51
N ALA A 116 1.86 34.48 -2.50
CA ALA A 116 2.21 33.07 -2.65
C ALA A 116 1.36 32.41 -3.75
N TYR A 117 2.00 31.57 -4.58
CA TYR A 117 1.26 30.79 -5.57
C TYR A 117 0.47 29.70 -4.85
N ASP A 118 -0.84 29.68 -5.11
CA ASP A 118 -1.76 28.68 -4.59
C ASP A 118 -2.21 27.77 -5.76
N PRO A 119 -1.82 26.48 -5.76
CA PRO A 119 -2.16 25.55 -6.83
C PRO A 119 -3.66 25.23 -6.91
N THR A 120 -4.49 25.66 -5.95
CA THR A 120 -5.93 25.38 -5.98
C THR A 120 -6.72 26.37 -6.84
N LEU A 121 -6.16 27.54 -7.16
CA LEU A 121 -6.87 28.63 -7.84
C LEU A 121 -7.44 28.24 -9.21
N ASP A 122 -6.71 27.41 -9.97
CA ASP A 122 -7.11 26.90 -11.30
C ASP A 122 -8.43 26.10 -11.24
N LEU A 123 -8.80 25.57 -10.07
CA LEU A 123 -10.06 24.90 -9.77
C LEU A 123 -10.68 25.44 -8.47
N SER A 124 -10.63 26.76 -8.26
CA SER A 124 -11.11 27.43 -7.02
C SER A 124 -12.55 27.11 -6.59
N ASN A 125 -13.40 26.63 -7.50
CA ASN A 125 -14.77 26.18 -7.22
C ASN A 125 -14.87 24.66 -6.94
N TYR A 126 -13.76 23.95 -6.76
CA TYR A 126 -13.76 22.52 -6.43
C TYR A 126 -14.19 22.29 -4.99
N HIS A 127 -15.19 21.42 -4.82
CA HIS A 127 -15.64 20.96 -3.51
C HIS A 127 -15.21 19.50 -3.29
N PHE A 128 -14.58 19.25 -2.14
CA PHE A 128 -14.26 17.89 -1.70
C PHE A 128 -15.55 17.07 -1.48
N PRO A 129 -15.52 15.75 -1.75
CA PRO A 129 -16.68 14.89 -1.54
C PRO A 129 -17.07 14.82 -0.05
N GLY A 130 -18.37 14.95 0.22
CA GLY A 130 -18.94 14.82 1.55
C GLY A 130 -19.17 13.37 1.97
N LEU A 131 -19.19 13.11 3.29
CA LEU A 131 -19.42 11.77 3.86
C LEU A 131 -20.87 11.27 3.67
N ASP A 132 -21.78 12.14 3.23
CA ASP A 132 -23.15 11.83 2.80
C ASP A 132 -23.20 11.00 1.51
N LEU A 133 -22.16 11.06 0.68
CA LEU A 133 -21.99 10.18 -0.50
C LEU A 133 -21.65 8.74 -0.13
N LEU A 134 -21.45 8.44 1.16
CA LEU A 134 -21.10 7.11 1.67
C LEU A 134 -22.28 6.49 2.42
N ASN A 135 -22.59 5.24 2.07
CA ASN A 135 -23.59 4.42 2.74
C ASN A 135 -23.31 4.34 4.24
N ASP A 136 -24.37 4.49 5.04
CA ASP A 136 -24.34 4.16 6.45
C ASP A 136 -24.76 2.71 6.66
N TYR A 137 -24.05 2.00 7.54
CA TYR A 137 -24.31 0.60 7.85
C TYR A 137 -24.63 0.39 9.34
N ASN A 138 -24.67 1.46 10.15
CA ASN A 138 -24.80 1.40 11.61
C ASN A 138 -23.74 0.49 12.25
N ASP A 139 -22.45 0.82 12.06
CA ASP A 139 -21.25 0.14 12.60
C ASP A 139 -21.14 0.19 14.15
N GLY A 140 -22.24 0.06 14.88
CA GLY A 140 -22.28 0.12 16.34
C GLY A 140 -23.53 -0.53 16.93
N GLN A 141 -23.38 -1.08 18.14
CA GLN A 141 -24.44 -1.75 18.92
C GLN A 141 -24.81 -3.19 18.52
N LYS A 142 -23.89 -3.97 17.96
CA LYS A 142 -23.82 -5.39 18.35
C LYS A 142 -23.04 -5.48 19.66
N GLY A 143 -23.74 -5.76 20.76
CA GLY A 143 -23.12 -5.94 22.07
C GLY A 143 -22.19 -7.15 22.08
N ILE A 144 -21.06 -7.03 22.80
CA ILE A 144 -20.10 -8.14 22.94
C ILE A 144 -20.78 -9.26 23.74
N ASN A 145 -20.93 -10.44 23.12
CA ASN A 145 -21.45 -11.61 23.79
C ASN A 145 -20.39 -12.22 24.73
N GLN A 146 -20.44 -11.84 26.02
CA GLN A 146 -19.48 -12.34 27.01
C GLN A 146 -19.57 -13.85 27.25
N GLU A 147 -20.75 -14.46 27.08
CA GLU A 147 -20.93 -15.90 27.27
C GLU A 147 -20.18 -16.68 26.18
N GLU A 148 -20.35 -16.31 24.91
CA GLU A 148 -19.61 -16.91 23.78
C GLU A 148 -18.09 -16.75 23.91
N LEU A 149 -17.61 -15.59 24.39
CA LEU A 149 -16.18 -15.38 24.64
C LEU A 149 -15.65 -16.29 25.76
N GLU A 150 -16.42 -16.47 26.82
CA GLU A 150 -16.06 -17.33 27.96
C GLU A 150 -16.07 -18.81 27.55
N GLU A 151 -17.06 -19.25 26.77
CA GLU A 151 -17.11 -20.59 26.17
C GLU A 151 -15.90 -20.86 25.25
N ARG A 152 -15.63 -19.97 24.28
CA ARG A 152 -14.48 -20.07 23.37
C ARG A 152 -13.14 -20.07 24.11
N LYS A 153 -12.98 -19.21 25.12
CA LYS A 153 -11.81 -19.20 26.03
C LYS A 153 -11.64 -20.57 26.71
N ASN A 154 -12.72 -21.12 27.26
CA ASN A 154 -12.68 -22.40 27.98
C ASN A 154 -12.42 -23.59 27.04
N LEU A 155 -12.87 -23.54 25.78
CA LEU A 155 -12.49 -24.51 24.73
C LEU A 155 -10.98 -24.46 24.44
N ILE A 156 -10.40 -23.27 24.24
CA ILE A 156 -8.95 -23.09 24.03
C ILE A 156 -8.15 -23.65 25.22
N VAL A 157 -8.53 -23.29 26.45
CA VAL A 157 -7.89 -23.75 27.69
C VAL A 157 -7.93 -25.29 27.79
N ASN A 158 -9.10 -25.90 27.56
CA ASN A 158 -9.26 -27.35 27.65
C ASN A 158 -8.49 -28.10 26.57
N THR A 159 -8.47 -27.62 25.33
CA THR A 159 -7.75 -28.28 24.23
C THR A 159 -6.23 -28.19 24.40
N LEU A 160 -5.69 -27.05 24.83
CA LEU A 160 -4.27 -26.95 25.22
C LEU A 160 -3.94 -27.91 26.38
N LYS A 161 -4.80 -27.98 27.40
CA LYS A 161 -4.64 -28.90 28.55
C LYS A 161 -4.66 -30.38 28.15
N ASN A 162 -5.54 -30.77 27.22
CA ASN A 162 -5.59 -32.14 26.68
C ASN A 162 -4.27 -32.53 26.00
N TYR A 163 -3.64 -31.60 25.29
CA TYR A 163 -2.31 -31.77 24.68
C TYR A 163 -1.13 -31.58 25.66
N LYS A 164 -1.40 -31.51 26.97
CA LYS A 164 -0.42 -31.32 28.05
C LYS A 164 0.39 -30.03 27.88
N ILE A 165 -0.32 -28.95 27.57
CA ILE A 165 0.20 -27.59 27.53
C ILE A 165 -0.52 -26.78 28.61
N GLU A 166 0.26 -26.31 29.59
CA GLU A 166 -0.23 -25.46 30.66
C GLU A 166 -0.05 -23.98 30.29
N ILE A 167 -1.00 -23.15 30.72
CA ILE A 167 -1.01 -21.71 30.48
C ILE A 167 -1.31 -20.99 31.79
N ASP A 168 -0.58 -19.91 32.07
CA ASP A 168 -0.71 -19.16 33.32
C ASP A 168 -1.88 -18.18 33.27
N LYS A 169 -2.10 -17.57 32.10
CA LYS A 169 -3.12 -16.52 31.85
C LYS A 169 -3.62 -16.57 30.41
N ILE A 170 -4.87 -16.13 30.22
CA ILE A 170 -5.50 -15.89 28.92
C ILE A 170 -6.34 -14.61 28.98
N LYS A 171 -6.29 -13.78 27.94
CA LYS A 171 -7.02 -12.52 27.80
C LYS A 171 -7.62 -12.43 26.39
N ALA A 172 -8.92 -12.16 26.28
CA ALA A 172 -9.57 -11.88 25.01
C ALA A 172 -9.54 -10.37 24.70
N THR A 173 -9.30 -10.01 23.43
CA THR A 173 -9.49 -8.67 22.88
C THR A 173 -10.34 -8.79 21.62
N VAL A 174 -11.52 -8.18 21.62
CA VAL A 174 -12.50 -8.31 20.53
C VAL A 174 -12.24 -7.26 19.46
N GLY A 175 -11.94 -7.71 18.25
CA GLY A 175 -11.95 -6.89 17.03
C GLY A 175 -13.24 -7.06 16.24
N PRO A 176 -13.43 -6.28 15.15
CA PRO A 176 -14.65 -6.33 14.32
C PRO A 176 -14.93 -7.73 13.73
N THR A 177 -13.89 -8.37 13.17
CA THR A 177 -14.03 -9.63 12.43
C THR A 177 -13.40 -10.85 13.14
N VAL A 178 -12.44 -10.63 14.02
CA VAL A 178 -11.72 -11.66 14.80
C VAL A 178 -11.59 -11.23 16.25
N THR A 179 -11.51 -12.19 17.16
CA THR A 179 -11.11 -11.99 18.56
C THR A 179 -9.70 -12.55 18.77
N LEU A 180 -8.82 -11.74 19.33
CA LEU A 180 -7.46 -12.14 19.72
C LEU A 180 -7.48 -12.68 21.16
N TYR A 181 -7.17 -13.97 21.31
CA TYR A 181 -6.90 -14.60 22.60
C TYR A 181 -5.40 -14.61 22.86
N GLU A 182 -4.95 -13.68 23.71
CA GLU A 182 -3.57 -13.58 24.17
C GLU A 182 -3.35 -14.56 25.34
N ILE A 183 -2.41 -15.50 25.19
CA ILE A 183 -2.06 -16.50 26.21
C ILE A 183 -0.62 -16.34 26.71
N VAL A 184 -0.43 -16.57 28.00
CA VAL A 184 0.88 -16.72 28.65
C VAL A 184 1.14 -18.22 28.83
N PRO A 185 2.07 -18.84 28.09
CA PRO A 185 2.42 -20.25 28.26
C PRO A 185 3.26 -20.46 29.54
N ALA A 186 3.00 -21.55 30.26
CA ALA A 186 3.74 -21.88 31.48
C ALA A 186 5.23 -22.17 31.20
N ALA A 187 6.07 -22.01 32.23
CA ALA A 187 7.52 -22.17 32.11
C ALA A 187 7.93 -23.54 31.52
N GLY A 188 8.78 -23.52 30.50
CA GLY A 188 9.26 -24.73 29.81
C GLY A 188 8.37 -25.23 28.66
N VAL A 189 7.18 -24.66 28.44
CA VAL A 189 6.36 -24.94 27.26
C VAL A 189 7.07 -24.47 25.99
N ARG A 190 7.33 -25.38 25.06
CA ARG A 190 7.92 -25.04 23.74
C ARG A 190 6.87 -24.41 22.84
N ILE A 191 7.11 -23.18 22.39
CA ILE A 191 6.23 -22.42 21.46
C ILE A 191 5.82 -23.25 20.24
N ALA A 192 6.74 -24.05 19.68
CA ALA A 192 6.48 -24.92 18.53
C ALA A 192 5.37 -25.96 18.77
N LYS A 193 5.13 -26.40 20.02
CA LYS A 193 3.97 -27.27 20.32
C LYS A 193 2.65 -26.56 20.06
N ILE A 194 2.51 -25.32 20.54
CA ILE A 194 1.27 -24.54 20.39
C ILE A 194 1.01 -24.22 18.92
N LYS A 195 2.05 -23.82 18.17
CA LYS A 195 1.96 -23.56 16.73
C LYS A 195 1.59 -24.80 15.89
N ASN A 196 1.87 -26.00 16.38
CA ASN A 196 1.51 -27.25 15.68
C ASN A 196 0.09 -27.75 16.01
N LEU A 197 -0.65 -27.09 16.91
CA LEU A 197 -2.04 -27.41 17.25
C LEU A 197 -3.04 -26.45 16.58
N GLU A 198 -2.65 -25.79 15.48
CA GLU A 198 -3.50 -24.81 14.80
C GLU A 198 -4.80 -25.45 14.29
N ASP A 199 -4.70 -26.60 13.62
CA ASP A 199 -5.85 -27.36 13.12
C ASP A 199 -6.69 -27.97 14.26
N ASP A 200 -6.05 -28.49 15.31
CA ASP A 200 -6.72 -29.03 16.51
C ASP A 200 -7.57 -27.99 17.25
N ILE A 201 -7.02 -26.79 17.43
CA ILE A 201 -7.72 -25.70 18.13
C ILE A 201 -8.81 -25.12 17.22
N ALA A 202 -8.60 -25.04 15.90
CA ALA A 202 -9.65 -24.67 14.95
C ALA A 202 -10.83 -25.65 14.98
N LEU A 203 -10.55 -26.96 14.95
CA LEU A 203 -11.54 -28.03 15.07
C LEU A 203 -12.30 -27.96 16.40
N SER A 204 -11.57 -27.77 17.51
CA SER A 204 -12.15 -27.60 18.85
C SER A 204 -13.05 -26.38 19.01
N LEU A 205 -12.91 -25.37 18.14
CA LEU A 205 -13.71 -24.14 18.14
C LEU A 205 -14.79 -24.14 17.04
N ALA A 206 -14.91 -25.22 16.25
CA ALA A 206 -15.71 -25.28 15.02
C ALA A 206 -15.45 -24.10 14.06
N ALA A 207 -14.23 -23.56 14.06
CA ALA A 207 -13.86 -22.39 13.28
C ALA A 207 -13.47 -22.78 11.84
N LEU A 208 -13.70 -21.88 10.87
CA LEU A 208 -13.22 -22.00 9.48
C LEU A 208 -11.68 -21.97 9.33
N GLY A 209 -10.98 -21.73 10.45
CA GLY A 209 -9.54 -21.52 10.57
C GLY A 209 -9.25 -20.61 11.76
N ILE A 210 -8.01 -20.65 12.26
CA ILE A 210 -7.47 -19.72 13.26
C ILE A 210 -6.06 -19.30 12.81
N ARG A 211 -5.45 -18.32 13.50
CA ARG A 211 -4.07 -17.91 13.24
C ARG A 211 -3.27 -17.75 14.53
N ILE A 212 -2.14 -18.44 14.64
CA ILE A 212 -1.30 -18.45 15.85
C ILE A 212 -0.06 -17.54 15.68
N ILE A 213 -0.13 -16.33 16.25
CA ILE A 213 0.99 -15.39 16.38
C ILE A 213 1.85 -15.81 17.57
N ALA A 214 3.06 -16.31 17.31
CA ALA A 214 3.92 -16.81 18.38
C ALA A 214 5.42 -16.60 18.12
N PRO A 215 6.15 -15.87 18.99
CA PRO A 215 5.62 -14.97 20.04
C PRO A 215 4.98 -13.70 19.43
N ILE A 216 4.19 -12.96 20.21
CA ILE A 216 3.83 -11.57 19.89
C ILE A 216 5.06 -10.68 20.18
N PRO A 217 5.55 -9.89 19.20
CA PRO A 217 6.68 -8.98 19.42
C PRO A 217 6.44 -8.01 20.58
N GLY A 218 7.44 -7.83 21.44
CA GLY A 218 7.40 -6.92 22.58
C GLY A 218 6.60 -7.39 23.80
N LEU A 219 5.67 -8.33 23.67
CA LEU A 219 4.84 -8.81 24.78
C LEU A 219 5.30 -10.16 25.38
N GLY A 220 5.99 -11.00 24.60
CA GLY A 220 6.43 -12.33 25.06
C GLY A 220 5.31 -13.38 25.18
N THR A 221 4.08 -12.99 24.87
CA THR A 221 2.87 -13.82 24.86
C THR A 221 2.65 -14.49 23.51
N ILE A 222 1.61 -15.32 23.41
CA ILE A 222 1.17 -15.95 22.14
C ILE A 222 -0.26 -15.46 21.85
N GLY A 223 -0.52 -15.06 20.61
CA GLY A 223 -1.85 -14.67 20.15
C GLY A 223 -2.51 -15.78 19.35
N ILE A 224 -3.76 -16.10 19.68
CA ILE A 224 -4.63 -16.96 18.88
C ILE A 224 -5.77 -16.09 18.36
N GLU A 225 -5.73 -15.75 17.07
CA GLU A 225 -6.83 -15.04 16.40
C GLU A 225 -7.91 -16.04 15.98
N VAL A 226 -9.13 -15.83 16.45
CA VAL A 226 -10.30 -16.68 16.16
C VAL A 226 -11.39 -15.85 15.48
N PRO A 227 -11.94 -16.27 14.33
CA PRO A 227 -13.05 -15.56 13.67
C PRO A 227 -14.28 -15.42 14.56
N ASN A 228 -14.90 -14.23 14.57
CA ASN A 228 -16.15 -13.98 15.28
C ASN A 228 -17.32 -14.73 14.60
N SER A 229 -18.29 -15.26 15.35
CA SER A 229 -19.47 -15.93 14.75
C SER A 229 -20.32 -14.98 13.89
N GLN A 230 -20.25 -13.69 14.18
CA GLN A 230 -20.85 -12.62 13.37
C GLN A 230 -19.80 -11.51 13.19
N PRO A 231 -19.04 -11.50 12.09
CA PRO A 231 -18.11 -10.40 11.81
C PRO A 231 -18.86 -9.08 11.56
N GLU A 232 -18.35 -7.99 12.13
CA GLU A 232 -18.79 -6.63 11.85
C GLU A 232 -18.21 -6.15 10.50
N LEU A 233 -19.05 -5.55 9.66
CA LEU A 233 -18.60 -4.87 8.45
C LEU A 233 -17.96 -3.53 8.83
N VAL A 234 -16.71 -3.34 8.45
CA VAL A 234 -16.02 -2.05 8.60
C VAL A 234 -16.42 -1.15 7.45
N SER A 235 -17.33 -0.18 7.67
CA SER A 235 -17.69 0.76 6.63
C SER A 235 -16.56 1.75 6.35
N ILE A 236 -16.34 2.09 5.08
CA ILE A 236 -15.39 3.15 4.72
C ILE A 236 -15.83 4.52 5.27
N LYS A 237 -17.14 4.69 5.53
CA LYS A 237 -17.71 5.88 6.16
C LYS A 237 -17.22 6.06 7.60
N SER A 238 -17.25 5.02 8.45
CA SER A 238 -16.74 5.12 9.83
C SER A 238 -15.22 5.36 9.86
N VAL A 239 -14.50 4.78 8.90
CA VAL A 239 -13.06 4.99 8.69
C VAL A 239 -12.75 6.44 8.28
N PHE A 240 -13.43 7.00 7.27
CA PHE A 240 -13.21 8.39 6.81
C PHE A 240 -13.78 9.45 7.77
N ALA A 241 -14.82 9.13 8.53
CA ALA A 241 -15.33 10.01 9.60
C ALA A 241 -14.37 10.12 10.78
N SER A 242 -13.46 9.15 10.96
CA SER A 242 -12.54 9.10 12.10
C SER A 242 -11.58 10.29 12.13
N GLN A 243 -11.29 10.77 13.34
CA GLN A 243 -10.35 11.86 13.58
C GLN A 243 -8.98 11.59 12.95
N LYS A 244 -8.47 10.35 13.12
CA LYS A 244 -7.18 9.87 12.61
C LYS A 244 -7.05 9.95 11.07
N PHE A 245 -8.15 9.87 10.33
CA PHE A 245 -8.14 10.11 8.88
C PHE A 245 -8.32 11.60 8.56
N ARG A 246 -9.32 12.26 9.16
CA ARG A 246 -9.66 13.66 8.88
C ARG A 246 -8.49 14.61 9.17
N GLU A 247 -7.85 14.46 10.32
CA GLU A 247 -6.76 15.32 10.79
C GLU A 247 -5.36 14.86 10.31
N SER A 248 -5.26 13.81 9.50
CA SER A 248 -3.97 13.39 8.92
C SER A 248 -3.33 14.48 8.05
N ASP A 249 -2.07 14.77 8.33
CA ASP A 249 -1.19 15.75 7.67
C ASP A 249 -0.41 15.17 6.48
N TYR A 250 -0.52 13.86 6.27
CA TYR A 250 0.19 13.05 5.29
C TYR A 250 0.15 13.60 3.86
N GLU A 251 1.21 13.36 3.10
CA GLU A 251 1.34 13.81 1.72
C GLU A 251 0.38 13.06 0.80
N LEU A 252 0.24 11.75 0.98
CA LEU A 252 -0.69 10.87 0.27
C LEU A 252 -1.39 9.91 1.27
N PRO A 253 -2.39 10.39 2.03
CA PRO A 253 -3.07 9.61 3.05
C PRO A 253 -3.92 8.49 2.44
N ILE A 254 -3.67 7.27 2.90
CA ILE A 254 -4.46 6.09 2.59
C ILE A 254 -5.03 5.53 3.89
N ALA A 255 -6.34 5.35 3.97
CA ALA A 255 -6.93 4.50 4.98
C ALA A 255 -7.06 3.06 4.45
N ILE A 256 -6.74 2.07 5.29
CA ILE A 256 -6.82 0.65 4.93
C ILE A 256 -8.06 -0.02 5.53
N GLY A 257 -8.51 0.43 6.70
CA GLY A 257 -9.61 -0.16 7.45
C GLY A 257 -9.43 -0.01 8.96
N LYS A 258 -9.87 -1.00 9.73
CA LYS A 258 -9.61 -1.13 11.18
C LYS A 258 -8.66 -2.30 11.46
N THR A 259 -7.90 -2.22 12.56
CA THR A 259 -7.06 -3.32 13.08
C THR A 259 -7.90 -4.35 13.86
N ILE A 260 -7.27 -5.47 14.25
CA ILE A 260 -7.85 -6.45 15.19
C ILE A 260 -8.17 -5.85 16.57
N SER A 261 -7.65 -4.66 16.89
CA SER A 261 -7.95 -3.90 18.12
C SER A 261 -9.05 -2.84 17.91
N ASN A 262 -9.80 -2.90 16.79
CA ASN A 262 -10.82 -1.92 16.38
C ASN A 262 -10.28 -0.49 16.12
N GLU A 263 -8.95 -0.31 16.05
CA GLU A 263 -8.35 1.01 15.74
C GLU A 263 -8.34 1.26 14.23
N VAL A 264 -8.69 2.47 13.78
CA VAL A 264 -8.55 2.84 12.36
C VAL A 264 -7.07 2.88 11.96
N TYR A 265 -6.73 2.29 10.81
CA TYR A 265 -5.38 2.29 10.25
C TYR A 265 -5.30 3.22 9.03
N VAL A 266 -4.50 4.29 9.18
CA VAL A 266 -4.21 5.31 8.16
C VAL A 266 -2.70 5.41 8.02
N THR A 267 -2.22 5.56 6.78
CA THR A 267 -0.79 5.55 6.43
C THR A 267 -0.52 6.47 5.24
N ASP A 268 0.75 6.66 4.85
CA ASP A 268 1.18 7.65 3.86
C ASP A 268 1.94 6.99 2.70
N LEU A 269 1.44 7.12 1.47
CA LEU A 269 2.07 6.54 0.28
C LEU A 269 3.42 7.20 -0.05
N SER A 270 3.68 8.45 0.36
CA SER A 270 5.01 9.05 0.12
C SER A 270 6.11 8.41 0.97
N LYS A 271 5.73 7.89 2.14
CA LYS A 271 6.60 7.19 3.09
C LYS A 271 6.76 5.71 2.73
N MET A 272 5.75 5.13 2.07
CA MET A 272 5.72 3.78 1.52
C MET A 272 5.63 3.83 -0.02
N PRO A 273 6.72 4.21 -0.70
CA PRO A 273 6.68 4.89 -2.00
C PRO A 273 5.98 4.10 -3.12
N HIS A 274 6.06 2.78 -3.08
CA HIS A 274 5.46 1.87 -4.04
C HIS A 274 4.82 0.70 -3.28
N LEU A 275 3.58 0.36 -3.65
CA LEU A 275 2.68 -0.55 -2.95
C LEU A 275 2.31 -1.75 -3.83
N LEU A 276 2.50 -2.97 -3.33
CA LEU A 276 2.08 -4.20 -3.98
C LEU A 276 0.84 -4.77 -3.26
N MET A 277 -0.27 -4.96 -3.99
CA MET A 277 -1.53 -5.51 -3.46
C MET A 277 -1.85 -6.84 -4.14
N ALA A 278 -2.04 -7.92 -3.39
CA ALA A 278 -2.30 -9.23 -3.98
C ALA A 278 -3.25 -10.09 -3.16
N GLY A 279 -3.98 -11.00 -3.81
CA GLY A 279 -4.92 -11.92 -3.16
C GLY A 279 -5.81 -12.62 -4.18
N ALA A 280 -6.48 -13.70 -3.78
CA ALA A 280 -7.35 -14.44 -4.68
C ALA A 280 -8.61 -13.63 -5.07
N THR A 281 -9.21 -13.98 -6.21
CA THR A 281 -10.47 -13.40 -6.71
C THR A 281 -11.56 -13.41 -5.64
N GLY A 282 -12.28 -12.30 -5.47
CA GLY A 282 -13.37 -12.18 -4.50
C GLY A 282 -12.97 -11.97 -3.04
N GLN A 283 -11.66 -12.00 -2.72
CA GLN A 283 -11.17 -11.91 -1.33
C GLN A 283 -10.93 -10.49 -0.79
N GLY A 284 -11.27 -9.44 -1.55
CA GLY A 284 -11.23 -8.04 -1.12
C GLY A 284 -10.28 -7.12 -1.90
N LYS A 285 -9.37 -7.66 -2.74
CA LYS A 285 -8.33 -6.91 -3.47
C LYS A 285 -8.84 -5.61 -4.11
N SER A 286 -9.87 -5.72 -4.97
CA SER A 286 -10.39 -4.61 -5.77
C SER A 286 -11.17 -3.58 -4.93
N VAL A 287 -11.87 -4.04 -3.88
CA VAL A 287 -12.50 -3.15 -2.90
C VAL A 287 -11.43 -2.34 -2.15
N GLY A 288 -10.32 -2.99 -1.78
CA GLY A 288 -9.15 -2.33 -1.24
C GLY A 288 -8.54 -1.29 -2.17
N LEU A 289 -8.37 -1.62 -3.45
CA LEU A 289 -7.85 -0.71 -4.47
C LEU A 289 -8.74 0.54 -4.62
N ASN A 290 -10.06 0.34 -4.64
CA ASN A 290 -11.04 1.42 -4.67
C ASN A 290 -11.01 2.28 -3.39
N VAL A 291 -10.80 1.68 -2.21
CA VAL A 291 -10.61 2.38 -0.93
C VAL A 291 -9.32 3.21 -0.92
N VAL A 292 -8.23 2.73 -1.54
CA VAL A 292 -6.98 3.48 -1.68
C VAL A 292 -7.18 4.72 -2.54
N ILE A 293 -7.79 4.58 -3.72
CA ILE A 293 -8.06 5.72 -4.63
C ILE A 293 -9.04 6.69 -3.94
N ALA A 294 -10.13 6.20 -3.34
CA ALA A 294 -11.09 7.02 -2.62
C ALA A 294 -10.45 7.80 -1.45
N SER A 295 -9.50 7.21 -0.71
CA SER A 295 -8.80 7.90 0.39
C SER A 295 -8.12 9.18 -0.10
N LEU A 296 -7.49 9.12 -1.27
CA LEU A 296 -6.83 10.26 -1.89
C LEU A 296 -7.84 11.28 -2.44
N LEU A 297 -8.92 10.83 -3.09
CA LEU A 297 -9.99 11.72 -3.58
C LEU A 297 -10.71 12.49 -2.46
N TYR A 298 -10.80 11.93 -1.25
CA TYR A 298 -11.37 12.60 -0.07
C TYR A 298 -10.38 13.53 0.66
N LYS A 299 -9.09 13.54 0.30
CA LYS A 299 -8.02 14.26 1.05
C LYS A 299 -7.07 15.11 0.20
N LYS A 300 -7.13 15.06 -1.14
CA LYS A 300 -6.21 15.79 -2.04
C LYS A 300 -6.96 16.48 -3.18
N HIS A 301 -6.57 17.73 -3.43
CA HIS A 301 -7.14 18.55 -4.49
C HIS A 301 -6.69 18.03 -5.89
N PRO A 302 -7.47 18.21 -6.98
CA PRO A 302 -7.08 17.71 -8.30
C PRO A 302 -5.80 18.34 -8.89
N SER A 303 -5.29 19.44 -8.33
CA SER A 303 -3.98 20.00 -8.68
C SER A 303 -2.82 19.49 -7.80
N GLN A 304 -3.12 18.73 -6.75
CA GLN A 304 -2.11 18.12 -5.86
C GLN A 304 -1.80 16.68 -6.25
N VAL A 305 -2.77 15.93 -6.80
CA VAL A 305 -2.60 14.54 -7.22
C VAL A 305 -3.25 14.27 -8.58
N LYS A 306 -2.57 13.50 -9.43
CA LYS A 306 -3.09 12.89 -10.65
C LYS A 306 -2.95 11.37 -10.57
N PHE A 307 -3.82 10.64 -11.26
CA PHE A 307 -3.73 9.19 -11.41
C PHE A 307 -3.45 8.81 -12.86
N VAL A 308 -2.64 7.78 -13.05
CA VAL A 308 -2.59 7.01 -14.31
C VAL A 308 -3.23 5.67 -14.00
N LEU A 309 -4.30 5.29 -14.69
CA LEU A 309 -5.07 4.09 -14.38
C LEU A 309 -4.94 3.06 -15.51
N VAL A 310 -4.62 1.82 -15.15
CA VAL A 310 -4.44 0.69 -16.07
C VAL A 310 -5.38 -0.46 -15.67
N ASP A 311 -6.34 -0.76 -16.53
CA ASP A 311 -7.37 -1.79 -16.33
C ASP A 311 -7.50 -2.66 -17.60
N PRO A 312 -6.66 -3.70 -17.76
CA PRO A 312 -6.68 -4.54 -18.96
C PRO A 312 -7.96 -5.39 -19.08
N LYS A 313 -8.82 -5.41 -18.05
CA LYS A 313 -10.10 -6.15 -18.05
C LYS A 313 -11.31 -5.22 -18.29
N LYS A 314 -11.13 -3.91 -18.19
CA LYS A 314 -12.17 -2.87 -18.22
C LYS A 314 -13.26 -3.03 -17.16
N VAL A 315 -12.98 -3.65 -16.02
CA VAL A 315 -13.96 -3.95 -14.96
C VAL A 315 -13.82 -3.04 -13.74
N GLU A 316 -12.64 -2.99 -13.13
CA GLU A 316 -12.47 -2.55 -11.74
C GLU A 316 -12.26 -1.04 -11.64
N LEU A 317 -11.47 -0.45 -12.54
CA LEU A 317 -11.16 0.98 -12.54
C LEU A 317 -12.05 1.80 -13.49
N SER A 318 -12.79 1.15 -14.40
CA SER A 318 -13.73 1.79 -15.33
C SER A 318 -14.69 2.80 -14.67
N LEU A 319 -15.04 2.61 -13.40
CA LEU A 319 -15.88 3.55 -12.62
C LEU A 319 -15.25 4.94 -12.45
N PHE A 320 -13.91 5.05 -12.46
CA PHE A 320 -13.17 6.30 -12.32
C PHE A 320 -13.10 7.11 -13.63
N ARG A 321 -13.66 6.63 -14.76
CA ARG A 321 -13.74 7.42 -16.00
C ARG A 321 -14.43 8.79 -15.77
N LYS A 322 -15.36 8.86 -14.81
CA LYS A 322 -16.06 10.11 -14.43
C LYS A 322 -15.17 11.19 -13.83
N ILE A 323 -13.95 10.88 -13.37
CA ILE A 323 -13.00 11.87 -12.82
C ILE A 323 -11.90 12.29 -13.81
N GLU A 324 -11.99 11.87 -15.09
CA GLU A 324 -11.02 12.16 -16.18
C GLU A 324 -10.54 13.62 -16.17
N ASN A 325 -11.47 14.57 -16.39
CA ASN A 325 -11.17 16.01 -16.53
C ASN A 325 -10.52 16.68 -15.31
N HIS A 326 -10.50 16.02 -14.15
CA HIS A 326 -9.96 16.58 -12.90
C HIS A 326 -8.68 15.86 -12.47
N PHE A 327 -8.74 14.53 -12.40
CA PHE A 327 -7.78 13.71 -11.66
C PHE A 327 -6.96 12.76 -12.53
N LEU A 328 -7.35 12.46 -13.77
CA LEU A 328 -6.57 11.51 -14.59
C LEU A 328 -5.49 12.24 -15.40
N ALA A 329 -4.30 11.65 -15.44
CA ALA A 329 -3.24 12.01 -16.37
C ALA A 329 -3.31 11.08 -17.58
N LYS A 330 -3.26 11.66 -18.79
CA LYS A 330 -3.55 11.00 -20.07
C LYS A 330 -2.56 11.49 -21.12
N LEU A 331 -2.08 10.59 -21.98
CA LEU A 331 -1.26 10.94 -23.14
C LEU A 331 -2.12 11.63 -24.22
N PRO A 332 -1.57 12.59 -24.98
CA PRO A 332 -2.36 13.38 -25.95
C PRO A 332 -2.95 12.54 -27.08
N ASP A 333 -2.31 11.42 -27.43
CA ASP A 333 -2.69 10.56 -28.55
C ASP A 333 -3.70 9.45 -28.19
N ASN A 334 -4.00 9.25 -26.91
CA ASN A 334 -4.96 8.23 -26.46
C ASN A 334 -6.41 8.74 -26.51
N GLU A 335 -7.36 7.89 -26.89
CA GLU A 335 -8.80 8.24 -26.82
C GLU A 335 -9.38 8.09 -25.40
N GLU A 336 -9.04 7.04 -24.65
CA GLU A 336 -9.51 6.82 -23.28
C GLU A 336 -8.45 7.26 -22.22
N ALA A 337 -8.87 7.81 -21.08
CA ALA A 337 -7.95 8.12 -19.96
C ALA A 337 -7.62 6.94 -19.03
N ILE A 338 -8.36 5.83 -19.16
CA ILE A 338 -8.03 4.57 -18.49
C ILE A 338 -7.42 3.68 -19.57
N ILE A 339 -6.19 3.27 -19.35
CA ILE A 339 -5.39 2.54 -20.33
C ILE A 339 -5.78 1.07 -20.26
N THR A 340 -5.98 0.46 -21.43
CA THR A 340 -6.52 -0.91 -21.52
C THR A 340 -5.74 -1.82 -22.47
N ASP A 341 -5.05 -1.26 -23.48
CA ASP A 341 -4.13 -2.02 -24.32
C ASP A 341 -2.71 -2.07 -23.73
N THR A 342 -2.00 -3.18 -23.93
CA THR A 342 -0.66 -3.36 -23.33
C THR A 342 0.41 -2.48 -23.98
N SER A 343 0.30 -2.14 -25.27
CA SER A 343 1.26 -1.25 -25.95
C SER A 343 1.11 0.21 -25.50
N GLU A 344 -0.12 0.66 -25.21
CA GLU A 344 -0.39 1.94 -24.55
C GLU A 344 0.22 1.97 -23.14
N VAL A 345 0.19 0.85 -22.39
CA VAL A 345 0.83 0.77 -21.06
C VAL A 345 2.35 0.88 -21.16
N VAL A 346 3.00 0.15 -22.07
CA VAL A 346 4.45 0.27 -22.29
C VAL A 346 4.82 1.71 -22.67
N THR A 347 4.06 2.33 -23.57
CA THR A 347 4.26 3.74 -23.97
C THR A 347 4.10 4.70 -22.79
N THR A 348 3.08 4.49 -21.94
CA THR A 348 2.84 5.33 -20.76
C THR A 348 3.89 5.13 -19.67
N LEU A 349 4.37 3.91 -19.44
CA LEU A 349 5.46 3.61 -18.51
C LEU A 349 6.77 4.29 -18.94
N ASN A 350 7.04 4.35 -20.25
CA ASN A 350 8.17 5.09 -20.81
C ASN A 350 7.98 6.62 -20.72
N SER A 351 6.75 7.13 -20.89
CA SER A 351 6.44 8.55 -20.68
C SER A 351 6.59 8.97 -19.20
N LEU A 352 6.13 8.15 -18.25
CA LEU A 352 6.35 8.35 -16.82
C LEU A 352 7.85 8.29 -16.46
N CYS A 353 8.63 7.46 -17.15
CA CYS A 353 10.08 7.45 -17.03
C CYS A 353 10.72 8.79 -17.49
N ALA A 354 10.17 9.47 -18.49
CA ALA A 354 10.66 10.77 -18.95
C ALA A 354 10.24 11.93 -18.03
N GLU A 355 8.99 11.98 -17.56
CA GLU A 355 8.53 12.95 -16.55
C GLU A 355 9.30 12.77 -15.22
N MET A 356 9.67 11.53 -14.85
CA MET A 356 10.56 11.28 -13.71
C MET A 356 11.94 11.96 -13.89
N ASP A 357 12.54 11.84 -15.08
CA ASP A 357 13.85 12.42 -15.38
C ASP A 357 13.77 13.97 -15.46
N GLU A 358 12.75 14.54 -16.10
CA GLU A 358 12.52 15.99 -16.15
C GLU A 358 12.33 16.59 -14.75
N ARG A 359 11.57 15.92 -13.89
CA ARG A 359 11.43 16.33 -12.49
C ARG A 359 12.75 16.28 -11.72
N TYR A 360 13.63 15.33 -12.03
CA TYR A 360 14.95 15.27 -11.39
C TYR A 360 15.82 16.48 -11.74
N ASP A 361 15.80 16.95 -12.99
CA ASP A 361 16.47 18.19 -13.37
C ASP A 361 15.81 19.42 -12.73
N LEU A 362 14.48 19.51 -12.70
CA LEU A 362 13.76 20.59 -12.00
C LEU A 362 14.10 20.66 -10.50
N LEU A 363 14.21 19.51 -9.81
CA LEU A 363 14.61 19.45 -8.39
C LEU A 363 16.08 19.84 -8.18
N LYS A 364 16.97 19.40 -9.08
CA LYS A 364 18.40 19.70 -9.08
C LYS A 364 18.65 21.21 -9.26
N ASP A 365 18.01 21.82 -10.24
CA ASP A 365 18.16 23.24 -10.55
C ASP A 365 17.50 24.11 -9.46
N ALA A 366 16.38 23.65 -8.89
CA ALA A 366 15.77 24.24 -7.68
C ALA A 366 16.59 24.01 -6.38
N GLN A 367 17.66 23.22 -6.41
CA GLN A 367 18.48 22.84 -5.25
C GLN A 367 17.64 22.32 -4.07
N VAL A 368 16.90 21.23 -4.30
CA VAL A 368 16.09 20.52 -3.29
C VAL A 368 16.18 19.00 -3.46
N ARG A 369 15.79 18.23 -2.43
CA ARG A 369 15.92 16.77 -2.40
C ARG A 369 14.64 16.01 -2.75
N ASN A 370 13.49 16.68 -2.75
CA ASN A 370 12.20 16.05 -2.99
C ASN A 370 11.15 17.05 -3.51
N VAL A 371 10.04 16.50 -4.03
CA VAL A 371 8.92 17.23 -4.61
C VAL A 371 8.20 18.14 -3.60
N ALA A 372 8.22 17.81 -2.30
CA ALA A 372 7.58 18.61 -1.26
C ALA A 372 8.37 19.91 -0.97
N GLU A 373 9.70 19.81 -0.81
CA GLU A 373 10.61 20.96 -0.75
C GLU A 373 10.53 21.81 -2.01
N TYR A 374 10.50 21.18 -3.19
CA TYR A 374 10.35 21.84 -4.48
C TYR A 374 9.04 22.65 -4.56
N ASN A 375 7.90 22.01 -4.30
CA ASN A 375 6.58 22.63 -4.34
C ASN A 375 6.46 23.74 -3.30
N LYS A 376 7.06 23.58 -2.13
CA LYS A 376 7.16 24.65 -1.13
C LYS A 376 7.90 25.87 -1.67
N LYS A 377 9.09 25.70 -2.28
CA LYS A 377 9.80 26.81 -2.94
C LYS A 377 8.97 27.45 -4.06
N PHE A 378 8.23 26.65 -4.84
CA PHE A 378 7.36 27.15 -5.91
C PHE A 378 6.20 28.00 -5.38
N MET A 379 5.47 27.51 -4.37
CA MET A 379 4.38 28.25 -3.69
C MET A 379 4.90 29.53 -3.03
N GLU A 380 6.09 29.50 -2.43
CA GLU A 380 6.79 30.66 -1.88
C GLU A 380 7.37 31.63 -2.94
N ARG A 381 7.07 31.44 -4.24
CA ARG A 381 7.58 32.25 -5.38
C ARG A 381 9.11 32.28 -5.52
N LYS A 382 9.83 31.30 -4.97
CA LYS A 382 11.31 31.20 -4.98
C LYS A 382 11.88 30.51 -6.22
N LEU A 383 11.03 30.12 -7.17
CA LEU A 383 11.39 29.49 -8.45
C LEU A 383 10.69 30.26 -9.58
N ASN A 384 11.43 30.67 -10.61
CA ASN A 384 10.87 31.43 -11.74
C ASN A 384 10.20 30.48 -12.76
N PRO A 385 8.89 30.62 -13.07
CA PRO A 385 8.23 29.83 -14.11
C PRO A 385 8.80 30.00 -15.51
N GLU A 386 9.43 31.15 -15.82
CA GLU A 386 10.08 31.39 -17.12
C GLU A 386 11.28 30.44 -17.36
N ASN A 387 11.87 29.90 -16.29
CA ASN A 387 12.92 28.88 -16.34
C ASN A 387 12.33 27.46 -16.46
N GLY A 388 11.06 27.30 -16.80
CA GLY A 388 10.37 26.00 -16.92
C GLY A 388 9.82 25.43 -15.60
N HIS A 389 10.05 26.09 -14.46
CA HIS A 389 9.50 25.64 -13.18
C HIS A 389 7.96 25.68 -13.17
N ARG A 390 7.35 24.52 -12.94
CA ARG A 390 5.91 24.35 -12.71
C ARG A 390 5.66 23.72 -11.35
N PHE A 391 4.47 23.89 -10.76
CA PHE A 391 4.05 23.07 -9.61
C PHE A 391 3.95 21.60 -10.03
N LEU A 392 4.46 20.69 -9.20
CA LEU A 392 4.54 19.26 -9.52
C LEU A 392 3.49 18.47 -8.71
N PRO A 393 2.33 18.11 -9.29
CA PRO A 393 1.40 17.20 -8.63
C PRO A 393 2.04 15.83 -8.41
N TYR A 394 1.68 15.14 -7.33
CA TYR A 394 1.98 13.72 -7.17
C TYR A 394 1.27 12.93 -8.27
N ILE A 395 1.95 11.95 -8.87
CA ILE A 395 1.33 11.04 -9.83
C ILE A 395 1.24 9.66 -9.20
N VAL A 396 0.05 9.07 -9.17
CA VAL A 396 -0.18 7.72 -8.67
C VAL A 396 -0.55 6.81 -9.85
N LEU A 397 0.40 6.01 -10.32
CA LEU A 397 0.14 4.95 -11.29
C LEU A 397 -0.54 3.78 -10.56
N VAL A 398 -1.70 3.37 -11.04
CA VAL A 398 -2.46 2.22 -10.52
C VAL A 398 -2.65 1.19 -11.63
N ILE A 399 -2.24 -0.05 -11.36
CA ILE A 399 -2.43 -1.19 -12.25
C ILE A 399 -3.27 -2.23 -11.52
N ASP A 400 -4.49 -2.53 -11.97
CA ASP A 400 -5.35 -3.52 -11.28
C ASP A 400 -4.82 -4.96 -11.39
N GLU A 401 -4.35 -5.35 -12.58
CA GLU A 401 -3.87 -6.71 -12.84
C GLU A 401 -2.53 -6.69 -13.58
N LEU A 402 -1.44 -6.60 -12.81
CA LEU A 402 -0.08 -6.74 -13.32
C LEU A 402 0.12 -8.06 -14.10
N ALA A 403 -0.61 -9.12 -13.76
CA ALA A 403 -0.44 -10.44 -14.36
C ALA A 403 -0.73 -10.45 -15.87
N ASP A 404 -1.79 -9.79 -16.33
CA ASP A 404 -2.18 -9.82 -17.74
C ASP A 404 -1.17 -9.02 -18.61
N LEU A 405 -0.59 -7.95 -18.06
CA LEU A 405 0.49 -7.18 -18.69
C LEU A 405 1.80 -7.99 -18.75
N MET A 406 2.19 -8.61 -17.64
CA MET A 406 3.41 -9.41 -17.54
C MET A 406 3.35 -10.68 -18.40
N MET A 407 2.16 -11.27 -18.59
CA MET A 407 1.96 -12.39 -19.51
C MET A 407 1.99 -11.98 -20.99
N THR A 408 1.78 -10.70 -21.31
CA THR A 408 1.72 -10.19 -22.69
C THR A 408 3.04 -9.57 -23.14
N ALA A 409 3.60 -8.65 -22.35
CA ALA A 409 4.80 -7.87 -22.69
C ALA A 409 5.96 -8.02 -21.68
N GLY A 410 5.73 -8.68 -20.53
CA GLY A 410 6.78 -9.15 -19.60
C GLY A 410 7.86 -8.12 -19.28
N LYS A 411 9.05 -8.31 -19.87
CA LYS A 411 10.24 -7.47 -19.64
C LYS A 411 10.03 -5.99 -19.99
N GLU A 412 9.18 -5.67 -20.97
CA GLU A 412 8.86 -4.29 -21.36
C GLU A 412 7.97 -3.58 -20.34
N ILE A 413 7.28 -4.33 -19.48
CA ILE A 413 6.54 -3.82 -18.33
C ILE A 413 7.46 -3.80 -17.09
N GLU A 414 8.16 -4.91 -16.81
CA GLU A 414 9.02 -5.05 -15.63
C GLU A 414 10.14 -3.99 -15.58
N SER A 415 10.80 -3.72 -16.70
CA SER A 415 11.97 -2.83 -16.74
C SER A 415 11.64 -1.37 -16.34
N PRO A 416 10.66 -0.68 -16.96
CA PRO A 416 10.29 0.67 -16.53
C PRO A 416 9.56 0.69 -15.18
N VAL A 417 8.76 -0.33 -14.83
CA VAL A 417 8.17 -0.45 -13.48
C VAL A 417 9.25 -0.51 -12.40
N ALA A 418 10.32 -1.28 -12.62
CA ALA A 418 11.46 -1.36 -11.71
C ALA A 418 12.24 -0.04 -11.66
N ARG A 419 12.52 0.59 -12.81
CA ARG A 419 13.20 1.90 -12.87
C ARG A 419 12.44 2.97 -12.08
N LEU A 420 11.13 3.07 -12.30
CA LEU A 420 10.25 3.97 -11.55
C LEU A 420 10.29 3.63 -10.06
N ALA A 421 10.07 2.37 -9.68
CA ALA A 421 10.04 1.98 -8.27
C ALA A 421 11.39 2.15 -7.51
N GLN A 422 12.50 2.35 -8.23
CA GLN A 422 13.82 2.66 -7.66
C GLN A 422 14.06 4.16 -7.43
N LEU A 423 13.56 5.01 -8.32
CA LEU A 423 13.96 6.42 -8.40
C LEU A 423 12.79 7.39 -8.15
N ALA A 424 11.55 7.00 -8.42
CA ALA A 424 10.41 7.90 -8.49
C ALA A 424 9.99 8.52 -7.13
N ARG A 425 10.38 7.92 -6.00
CA ARG A 425 10.03 8.39 -4.64
C ARG A 425 10.29 9.87 -4.43
N ALA A 426 11.46 10.38 -4.82
CA ALA A 426 11.86 11.75 -4.53
C ALA A 426 11.05 12.77 -5.36
N ILE A 427 10.69 12.41 -6.59
CA ILE A 427 10.00 13.26 -7.57
C ILE A 427 8.47 13.15 -7.50
N GLY A 428 7.92 12.39 -6.55
CA GLY A 428 6.47 12.32 -6.29
C GLY A 428 5.67 11.45 -7.25
N ILE A 429 6.31 10.48 -7.92
CA ILE A 429 5.59 9.47 -8.71
C ILE A 429 5.56 8.17 -7.89
N HIS A 430 4.36 7.64 -7.69
CA HIS A 430 4.06 6.50 -6.82
C HIS A 430 3.37 5.40 -7.61
N LEU A 431 3.63 4.14 -7.25
CA LEU A 431 3.12 2.98 -7.98
C LEU A 431 2.30 2.10 -7.06
N ILE A 432 1.08 1.76 -7.47
CA ILE A 432 0.22 0.77 -6.85
C ILE A 432 0.04 -0.35 -7.87
N LEU A 433 0.72 -1.48 -7.64
CA LEU A 433 0.58 -2.68 -8.46
C LEU A 433 -0.34 -3.65 -7.75
N ALA A 434 -1.44 -4.02 -8.39
CA ALA A 434 -2.34 -5.05 -7.92
C ALA A 434 -2.28 -6.31 -8.79
N THR A 435 -2.57 -7.48 -8.22
CA THR A 435 -2.76 -8.72 -8.98
C THR A 435 -3.63 -9.74 -8.27
N GLN A 436 -4.40 -10.53 -9.04
CA GLN A 436 -5.11 -11.71 -8.54
C GLN A 436 -4.34 -13.03 -8.72
N ARG A 437 -3.15 -13.00 -9.33
CA ARG A 437 -2.30 -14.18 -9.62
C ARG A 437 -0.91 -14.05 -8.93
N PRO A 438 -0.81 -14.32 -7.61
CA PRO A 438 0.43 -14.18 -6.83
C PRO A 438 1.46 -15.31 -7.09
N SER A 439 1.91 -15.46 -8.34
CA SER A 439 2.97 -16.40 -8.73
C SER A 439 4.31 -15.69 -8.94
N VAL A 440 5.41 -16.43 -8.80
CA VAL A 440 6.79 -15.92 -8.92
C VAL A 440 7.14 -15.35 -10.30
N ASN A 441 6.35 -15.69 -11.33
CA ASN A 441 6.53 -15.17 -12.69
C ASN A 441 5.89 -13.78 -12.87
N ILE A 442 4.96 -13.38 -11.98
CA ILE A 442 4.31 -12.06 -11.98
C ILE A 442 4.94 -11.17 -10.91
N ILE A 443 5.08 -11.70 -9.70
CA ILE A 443 5.71 -11.04 -8.55
C ILE A 443 7.17 -11.51 -8.48
N THR A 444 7.97 -11.01 -9.44
CA THR A 444 9.38 -11.40 -9.60
C THR A 444 10.25 -10.87 -8.46
N GLY A 445 11.50 -11.36 -8.38
CA GLY A 445 12.49 -10.82 -7.44
C GLY A 445 12.77 -9.33 -7.66
N VAL A 446 12.72 -8.86 -8.91
CA VAL A 446 12.93 -7.45 -9.26
C VAL A 446 11.77 -6.58 -8.77
N ILE A 447 10.52 -7.03 -8.98
CA ILE A 447 9.35 -6.33 -8.43
C ILE A 447 9.44 -6.29 -6.89
N LYS A 448 9.72 -7.42 -6.23
CA LYS A 448 9.78 -7.46 -4.75
C LYS A 448 10.88 -6.61 -4.12
N ALA A 449 12.02 -6.46 -4.78
CA ALA A 449 13.12 -5.63 -4.29
C ALA A 449 12.75 -4.15 -4.21
N ASN A 450 11.92 -3.67 -5.14
CA ASN A 450 11.56 -2.25 -5.27
C ASN A 450 10.18 -1.91 -4.65
N PHE A 451 9.38 -2.92 -4.28
CA PHE A 451 8.09 -2.78 -3.62
C PHE A 451 8.13 -3.32 -2.18
N PRO A 452 8.66 -2.54 -1.20
CA PRO A 452 8.78 -2.98 0.18
C PRO A 452 7.45 -2.94 0.95
N ALA A 453 6.51 -2.06 0.57
CA ALA A 453 5.18 -1.99 1.17
C ALA A 453 4.23 -2.93 0.43
N ARG A 454 3.61 -3.87 1.17
CA ARG A 454 2.82 -4.96 0.58
C ARG A 454 1.57 -5.24 1.40
N ILE A 455 0.46 -5.47 0.71
CA ILE A 455 -0.84 -5.87 1.29
C ILE A 455 -1.23 -7.20 0.65
N ALA A 456 -1.34 -8.24 1.46
CA ALA A 456 -1.93 -9.51 1.06
C ALA A 456 -3.36 -9.62 1.60
N TYR A 457 -4.32 -9.77 0.69
CA TYR A 457 -5.65 -10.32 0.99
C TYR A 457 -5.54 -11.85 1.04
N ARG A 458 -6.63 -12.55 1.39
CA ARG A 458 -6.61 -14.02 1.46
C ARG A 458 -6.14 -14.63 0.14
N VAL A 459 -5.22 -15.57 0.23
CA VAL A 459 -4.71 -16.38 -0.88
C VAL A 459 -5.06 -17.87 -0.71
N THR A 460 -4.92 -18.63 -1.79
CA THR A 460 -5.18 -20.07 -1.86
C THR A 460 -4.18 -20.93 -1.09
N SER A 461 -2.91 -20.52 -1.00
CA SER A 461 -1.87 -21.35 -0.40
C SER A 461 -0.76 -20.57 0.33
N LYS A 462 -0.03 -21.29 1.19
CA LYS A 462 1.20 -20.81 1.85
C LYS A 462 2.34 -20.50 0.87
N VAL A 463 2.28 -21.01 -0.36
CA VAL A 463 3.22 -20.65 -1.44
C VAL A 463 2.87 -19.26 -1.95
N ASP A 464 1.60 -19.00 -2.27
CA ASP A 464 1.11 -17.69 -2.69
C ASP A 464 1.40 -16.59 -1.64
N SER A 465 1.21 -16.90 -0.34
CA SER A 465 1.56 -15.98 0.75
C SER A 465 3.04 -15.64 0.74
N ARG A 466 3.92 -16.64 0.57
CA ARG A 466 5.38 -16.43 0.47
C ARG A 466 5.76 -15.68 -0.80
N THR A 467 5.05 -15.85 -1.90
CA THR A 467 5.27 -15.05 -3.10
C THR A 467 5.11 -13.57 -2.78
N ILE A 468 4.06 -13.18 -2.04
CA ILE A 468 3.76 -11.77 -1.71
C ILE A 468 4.60 -11.24 -0.54
N LEU A 469 4.53 -11.90 0.62
CA LEU A 469 5.01 -11.41 1.92
C LEU A 469 6.38 -11.96 2.33
N ASP A 470 7.04 -12.75 1.47
CA ASP A 470 8.22 -13.58 1.81
C ASP A 470 7.99 -14.53 3.01
N SER A 471 6.73 -14.69 3.44
CA SER A 471 6.30 -15.40 4.65
C SER A 471 4.90 -16.01 4.47
N GLY A 472 4.57 -17.00 5.30
CA GLY A 472 3.21 -17.56 5.39
C GLY A 472 2.32 -16.73 6.30
N GLY A 473 1.01 -16.80 6.10
CA GLY A 473 -0.01 -16.16 6.93
C GLY A 473 -1.19 -15.56 6.15
N ALA A 474 -1.00 -15.22 4.87
CA ALA A 474 -2.10 -14.72 4.04
C ALA A 474 -3.10 -15.82 3.66
N GLU A 475 -2.69 -17.09 3.69
CA GLU A 475 -3.59 -18.24 3.51
C GLU A 475 -4.56 -18.45 4.70
N GLN A 476 -4.19 -17.97 5.90
CA GLN A 476 -4.96 -18.07 7.14
C GLN A 476 -5.99 -16.94 7.30
N LEU A 477 -5.94 -15.91 6.45
CA LEU A 477 -6.88 -14.79 6.51
C LEU A 477 -8.31 -15.27 6.22
N ILE A 478 -9.29 -14.74 6.95
CA ILE A 478 -10.72 -15.01 6.67
C ILE A 478 -11.10 -14.57 5.25
N GLY A 479 -10.56 -13.42 4.81
CA GLY A 479 -10.94 -12.72 3.57
C GLY A 479 -12.29 -12.00 3.68
N LYS A 480 -12.52 -11.07 2.74
CA LYS A 480 -13.57 -10.03 2.79
C LYS A 480 -13.36 -9.08 3.97
#